data_AF-A0A1C4HWF1-F1
#
_entry.id   AF-A0A1C4HWF1-F1
#
_cell.length_a   1.000
_cell.length_b   1.000
_cell.length_c   1.000
_cell.angle_alpha   90.00
_cell.angle_beta   90.00
_cell.angle_gamma   90.00
#
_symmetry.space_group_name_H-M   'P 1'
#
loop_
_entity.id
_entity.type
_entity.pdbx_description
1 polymer ?
#
loop_
_entity_poly.entity_id
_entity_poly.type
_entity_poly.pdbx_seq_one_letter_code
_entity_poly.pdbx_strand_id
1 'polypeptide(L)'
;MVSSRYRSGLRQQLDAVVSRHLSGNTHATLNAGFAELAMPEIPKEEGSLRERIERSYAQVSDNDLTLVAQRILARGSLTAATRNGIQDLLWAESSPPAIPKRVRRELARALDLADMARHEARFMTMLERFWVLDREESLADLLLPSTNRPPGLRQHIQQHVFRNPEDWSTEVLFEHLGAFEAGDARFARFLASAVSADVLLDEPAQRHLVAQINEQIRSAGIELRETGADGGYPRFTLVSTRLADNRRPKNVIFASLTKPDIRFLSAVDNDIEIVGDPGSVLVYDREITGDGIRWRDLQTWWQDTQKIADEAEAKKTLYHRLRRSLPGNSPGQRNVFELYHHILGSAVYDLPALLPEVWLHWDHKTVRERGPEALLRSRMDFLLLLPHGQRVVLEVDGSQHYTRDDGQVPDSYKYAELVAGDRELKLRGYEVFRFGHDELRDAERARLLLQEFLPALFQRFEVNGRTS
;
A
#
# COMPACT_ATOMS: atom_id res chain seq x y z
N MET A 1 6.32 3.27 16.43
CA MET A 1 6.73 2.27 17.46
C MET A 1 6.59 0.82 17.00
N VAL A 2 5.49 0.40 16.37
CA VAL A 2 5.27 -1.00 15.93
C VAL A 2 6.26 -1.47 14.85
N SER A 3 6.55 -0.65 13.82
CA SER A 3 7.53 -0.97 12.77
C SER A 3 8.96 -1.19 13.30
N SER A 4 9.38 -0.40 14.30
CA SER A 4 10.71 -0.56 14.94
C SER A 4 10.87 -1.91 15.65
N ARG A 5 9.80 -2.46 16.24
CA ARG A 5 9.83 -3.78 16.90
C ARG A 5 10.00 -4.92 15.88
N TYR A 6 9.31 -4.86 14.74
CA TYR A 6 9.45 -5.87 13.69
C TYR A 6 10.83 -5.84 13.03
N ARG A 7 11.37 -4.64 12.77
CA ARG A 7 12.71 -4.48 12.21
C ARG A 7 13.80 -4.94 13.17
N SER A 8 13.65 -4.65 14.46
CA SER A 8 14.53 -5.21 15.50
C SER A 8 14.48 -6.74 15.55
N GLY A 9 13.29 -7.34 15.51
CA GLY A 9 13.14 -8.79 15.47
C GLY A 9 13.71 -9.42 14.19
N LEU A 10 13.51 -8.79 13.04
CA LEU A 10 14.08 -9.22 11.75
C LEU A 10 15.60 -9.16 11.79
N ARG A 11 16.18 -8.10 12.35
CA ARG A 11 17.63 -7.96 12.49
C ARG A 11 18.21 -9.07 13.36
N GLN A 12 17.57 -9.35 14.49
CA GLN A 12 18.00 -10.45 15.37
C GLN A 12 17.92 -11.82 14.68
N GLN A 13 16.84 -12.09 13.94
CA GLN A 13 16.69 -13.36 13.21
C GLN A 13 17.71 -13.54 12.08
N LEU A 14 18.06 -12.44 11.39
CA LEU A 14 18.98 -12.48 10.28
C LEU A 14 20.46 -12.56 10.71
N ASP A 15 20.82 -12.06 11.89
CA ASP A 15 22.20 -12.03 12.37
C ASP A 15 22.89 -13.41 12.32
N ALA A 16 22.27 -14.41 12.94
CA ALA A 16 22.79 -15.78 12.94
C ALA A 16 22.84 -16.40 11.53
N VAL A 17 21.88 -16.04 10.68
CA VAL A 17 21.77 -16.56 9.31
C VAL A 17 22.84 -15.97 8.40
N VAL A 18 23.05 -14.66 8.47
CA VAL A 18 24.09 -13.93 7.74
C VAL A 18 25.47 -14.44 8.14
N SER A 19 25.72 -14.60 9.44
CA SER A 19 26.99 -15.13 9.95
C SER A 19 27.29 -16.52 9.41
N ARG A 20 26.34 -17.45 9.51
CA ARG A 20 26.48 -18.82 8.96
C ARG A 20 26.63 -18.82 7.44
N HIS A 21 25.93 -17.93 6.75
CA HIS A 21 25.97 -17.86 5.30
C HIS A 21 27.33 -17.41 4.79
N LEU A 22 27.91 -16.39 5.43
CA LEU A 22 29.16 -15.79 4.98
C LEU A 22 30.41 -16.46 5.56
N SER A 23 30.28 -17.32 6.58
CA SER A 23 31.41 -17.98 7.25
C SER A 23 32.24 -18.90 6.35
N GLY A 24 31.70 -19.35 5.21
CA GLY A 24 32.44 -20.15 4.22
C GLY A 24 33.35 -19.34 3.29
N ASN A 25 33.32 -18.01 3.35
CA ASN A 25 34.11 -17.13 2.49
C ASN A 25 35.55 -16.94 2.99
N THR A 26 36.43 -16.57 2.07
CA THR A 26 37.81 -16.13 2.39
C THR A 26 37.91 -14.61 2.39
N HIS A 27 39.03 -14.05 2.83
CA HIS A 27 39.22 -12.58 2.79
C HIS A 27 39.11 -12.02 1.36
N ALA A 28 39.43 -12.84 0.35
CA ALA A 28 39.34 -12.48 -1.06
C ALA A 28 37.90 -12.48 -1.59
N THR A 29 37.03 -13.36 -1.10
CA THR A 29 35.65 -13.54 -1.62
C THR A 29 34.58 -12.85 -0.78
N LEU A 30 34.90 -12.41 0.44
CA LEU A 30 33.90 -11.90 1.39
C LEU A 30 33.16 -10.65 0.90
N ASN A 31 33.81 -9.70 0.21
CA ASN A 31 33.14 -8.50 -0.32
C ASN A 31 32.15 -8.84 -1.43
N ALA A 32 32.44 -9.85 -2.26
CA ALA A 32 31.47 -10.35 -3.22
C ALA A 32 30.25 -10.93 -2.48
N GLY A 33 30.48 -11.72 -1.42
CA GLY A 33 29.40 -12.22 -0.55
C GLY A 33 28.55 -11.11 0.08
N PHE A 34 29.16 -10.01 0.53
CA PHE A 34 28.42 -8.83 1.02
C PHE A 34 27.56 -8.20 -0.08
N ALA A 35 28.16 -7.92 -1.26
CA ALA A 35 27.46 -7.34 -2.39
C ALA A 35 26.28 -8.21 -2.85
N GLU A 36 26.45 -9.54 -2.84
CA GLU A 36 25.37 -10.46 -3.16
C GLU A 36 24.21 -10.41 -2.17
N LEU A 37 24.45 -10.06 -0.91
CA LEU A 37 23.40 -9.87 0.11
C LEU A 37 22.92 -8.41 0.22
N ALA A 38 23.44 -7.47 -0.59
CA ALA A 38 23.22 -6.03 -0.45
C ALA A 38 23.73 -5.45 0.87
N MET A 39 24.83 -6.00 1.38
CA MET A 39 25.49 -5.51 2.58
C MET A 39 26.69 -4.61 2.22
N PRO A 40 27.03 -3.61 3.05
CA PRO A 40 28.18 -2.74 2.85
C PRO A 40 29.51 -3.51 2.81
N GLU A 41 30.44 -3.10 1.96
CA GLU A 41 31.77 -3.68 1.92
C GLU A 41 32.63 -3.25 3.12
N ILE A 42 33.47 -4.15 3.61
CA ILE A 42 34.45 -3.87 4.67
C ILE A 42 35.84 -4.22 4.14
N PRO A 43 36.82 -3.28 4.19
CA PRO A 43 38.19 -3.53 3.72
C PRO A 43 38.84 -4.78 4.31
N LYS A 44 39.82 -5.36 3.59
CA LYS A 44 40.42 -6.66 3.96
C LYS A 44 41.28 -6.55 5.22
N GLU A 45 41.82 -5.37 5.47
CA GLU A 45 42.71 -5.01 6.56
C GLU A 45 41.92 -4.76 7.87
N GLU A 46 40.61 -4.61 7.79
CA GLU A 46 39.74 -4.26 8.92
C GLU A 46 39.25 -5.48 9.72
N GLY A 47 40.21 -6.26 10.21
CA GLY A 47 39.97 -7.35 11.16
C GLY A 47 39.73 -8.73 10.54
N SER A 48 39.38 -9.69 11.38
CA SER A 48 39.08 -11.07 11.02
C SER A 48 37.83 -11.18 10.15
N LEU A 49 37.64 -12.31 9.45
CA LEU A 49 36.43 -12.58 8.66
C LEU A 49 35.15 -12.36 9.46
N ARG A 50 35.12 -12.81 10.71
CA ARG A 50 33.97 -12.68 11.60
C ARG A 50 33.68 -11.22 11.94
N GLU A 51 34.70 -10.47 12.35
CA GLU A 51 34.54 -9.04 12.67
C GLU A 51 34.07 -8.24 11.44
N ARG A 52 34.55 -8.59 10.25
CA ARG A 52 34.11 -7.96 8.99
C ARG A 52 32.64 -8.24 8.71
N ILE A 53 32.16 -9.47 8.94
CA ILE A 53 30.73 -9.82 8.78
C ILE A 53 29.88 -9.04 9.77
N GLU A 54 30.26 -9.04 11.05
CA GLU A 54 29.52 -8.34 12.12
C GLU A 54 29.46 -6.83 11.84
N ARG A 55 30.58 -6.21 11.41
CA ARG A 55 30.63 -4.78 11.06
C ARG A 55 29.79 -4.44 9.82
N SER A 56 29.89 -5.25 8.76
CA SER A 56 29.10 -5.07 7.55
C SER A 56 27.61 -5.14 7.88
N TYR A 57 27.20 -6.14 8.66
CA TYR A 57 25.81 -6.33 9.06
C TYR A 57 25.28 -5.22 9.97
N ALA A 58 26.10 -4.73 10.90
CA ALA A 58 25.77 -3.59 11.75
C ALA A 58 25.54 -2.28 10.97
N GLN A 59 26.19 -2.13 9.80
CA GLN A 59 26.03 -0.96 8.93
C GLN A 59 24.81 -1.05 7.99
N VAL A 60 24.14 -2.21 7.89
CA VAL A 60 22.90 -2.36 7.11
C VAL A 60 21.82 -1.49 7.73
N SER A 61 21.28 -0.54 6.96
CA SER A 61 20.19 0.32 7.43
C SER A 61 18.90 -0.48 7.64
N ASP A 62 17.99 0.04 8.46
CA ASP A 62 16.68 -0.58 8.69
C ASP A 62 15.83 -0.68 7.40
N ASN A 63 16.10 0.17 6.40
CA ASN A 63 15.42 0.13 5.11
C ASN A 63 16.02 -0.95 4.18
N ASP A 64 17.32 -1.19 4.28
CA ASP A 64 18.03 -2.20 3.46
C ASP A 64 17.87 -3.61 4.03
N LEU A 65 17.50 -3.74 5.32
CA LEU A 65 17.32 -5.01 6.01
C LEU A 65 16.29 -5.93 5.31
N THR A 66 15.23 -5.34 4.74
CA THR A 66 14.22 -6.07 3.96
C THR A 66 14.81 -6.66 2.68
N LEU A 67 15.69 -5.93 2.00
CA LEU A 67 16.37 -6.41 0.80
C LEU A 67 17.34 -7.55 1.13
N VAL A 68 18.10 -7.43 2.23
CA VAL A 68 18.97 -8.50 2.73
C VAL A 68 18.15 -9.77 3.01
N ALA A 69 17.02 -9.64 3.72
CA ALA A 69 16.14 -10.76 4.03
C ALA A 69 15.60 -11.45 2.78
N GLN A 70 15.15 -10.68 1.78
CA GLN A 70 14.64 -11.20 0.51
C GLN A 70 15.72 -11.96 -0.27
N ARG A 71 16.96 -11.44 -0.31
CA ARG A 71 18.08 -12.10 -0.98
C ARG A 71 18.50 -13.41 -0.28
N ILE A 72 18.43 -13.45 1.05
CA ILE A 72 18.66 -14.67 1.83
C ILE A 72 17.58 -15.71 1.54
N LEU A 73 16.30 -15.31 1.54
CA LEU A 73 15.18 -16.20 1.23
C LEU A 73 15.28 -16.78 -0.19
N ALA A 74 15.69 -15.97 -1.18
CA ALA A 74 15.80 -16.37 -2.58
C ALA A 74 16.84 -17.48 -2.83
N ARG A 75 17.83 -17.65 -1.94
CA ARG A 75 18.84 -18.72 -2.07
C ARG A 75 18.35 -20.11 -1.65
N GLY A 76 17.32 -20.19 -0.82
CA GLY A 76 16.69 -21.45 -0.44
C GLY A 76 17.48 -22.36 0.52
N SER A 77 18.60 -21.91 1.10
CA SER A 77 19.44 -22.74 1.98
C SER A 77 19.09 -22.69 3.48
N LEU A 78 17.85 -22.30 3.82
CA LEU A 78 17.38 -22.14 5.19
C LEU A 78 16.60 -23.36 5.68
N THR A 79 16.63 -23.61 6.99
CA THR A 79 15.63 -24.51 7.59
C THR A 79 14.23 -23.91 7.46
N ALA A 80 13.21 -24.76 7.40
CA ALA A 80 11.83 -24.30 7.28
C ALA A 80 11.42 -23.38 8.44
N ALA A 81 11.89 -23.65 9.66
CA ALA A 81 11.63 -22.82 10.84
C ALA A 81 12.22 -21.41 10.68
N THR A 82 13.49 -21.30 10.30
CA THR A 82 14.16 -20.00 10.09
C THR A 82 13.55 -19.24 8.92
N ARG A 83 13.29 -19.92 7.80
CA ARG A 83 12.58 -19.34 6.64
C ARG A 83 11.23 -18.77 7.07
N ASN A 84 10.46 -19.53 7.83
CA ASN A 84 9.14 -19.09 8.32
C ASN A 84 9.25 -17.87 9.22
N GLY A 85 10.19 -17.87 10.17
CA GLY A 85 10.40 -16.72 11.07
C GLY A 85 10.73 -15.43 10.33
N ILE A 86 11.63 -15.49 9.35
CA ILE A 86 11.98 -14.33 8.51
C ILE A 86 10.76 -13.86 7.70
N GLN A 87 10.04 -14.79 7.07
CA GLN A 87 8.85 -14.48 6.29
C GLN A 87 7.74 -13.84 7.14
N ASP A 88 7.49 -14.35 8.35
CA ASP A 88 6.45 -13.82 9.22
C ASP A 88 6.75 -12.38 9.63
N LEU A 89 8.02 -12.07 9.92
CA LEU A 89 8.45 -10.71 10.25
C LEU A 89 8.34 -9.76 9.04
N LEU A 90 8.71 -10.24 7.84
CA LEU A 90 8.55 -9.47 6.60
C LEU A 90 7.09 -9.22 6.26
N TRP A 91 6.24 -10.23 6.39
CA TRP A 91 4.84 -10.13 6.02
C TRP A 91 4.01 -9.38 7.07
N ALA A 92 4.41 -9.39 8.34
CA ALA A 92 3.77 -8.60 9.40
C ALA A 92 3.90 -7.08 9.18
N GLU A 93 4.95 -6.62 8.50
CA GLU A 93 5.10 -5.20 8.11
C GLU A 93 3.99 -4.74 7.14
N SER A 94 3.41 -5.68 6.37
CA SER A 94 2.35 -5.40 5.39
C SER A 94 0.94 -5.34 5.98
N SER A 95 0.76 -5.42 7.32
CA SER A 95 -0.54 -5.31 8.03
C SER A 95 -1.68 -6.10 7.37
N PRO A 96 -1.56 -7.43 7.21
CA PRO A 96 -2.55 -8.25 6.52
C PRO A 96 -3.95 -8.16 7.19
N PRO A 97 -5.05 -8.40 6.44
CA PRO A 97 -6.38 -8.48 7.04
C PRO A 97 -6.42 -9.52 8.15
N ALA A 98 -6.95 -9.15 9.31
CA ALA A 98 -7.06 -10.06 10.44
C ALA A 98 -8.02 -11.21 10.11
N ILE A 99 -7.59 -12.45 10.35
CA ILE A 99 -8.40 -13.65 10.15
C ILE A 99 -8.62 -14.28 11.53
N PRO A 100 -9.72 -13.93 12.23
CA PRO A 100 -9.95 -14.39 13.59
C PRO A 100 -9.87 -15.90 13.70
N LYS A 101 -9.26 -16.40 14.78
CA LYS A 101 -9.11 -17.84 15.04
C LYS A 101 -10.42 -18.63 14.91
N ARG A 102 -11.54 -18.04 15.34
CA ARG A 102 -12.89 -18.59 15.15
C ARG A 102 -13.19 -18.87 13.67
N VAL A 103 -12.98 -17.87 12.81
CA VAL A 103 -13.22 -17.97 11.37
C VAL A 103 -12.30 -19.00 10.73
N ARG A 104 -11.04 -19.10 11.18
CA ARG A 104 -10.14 -20.15 10.70
C ARG A 104 -10.66 -21.56 11.00
N ARG A 105 -11.22 -21.78 12.21
CA ARG A 105 -11.83 -23.06 12.60
C ARG A 105 -13.12 -23.34 11.83
N GLU A 106 -13.99 -22.35 11.67
CA GLU A 106 -15.21 -22.46 10.86
C GLU A 106 -14.87 -22.81 9.41
N LEU A 107 -13.87 -22.14 8.83
CA LEU A 107 -13.33 -22.45 7.51
C LEU A 107 -12.81 -23.89 7.42
N ALA A 108 -11.95 -24.32 8.35
CA ALA A 108 -11.41 -25.67 8.33
C ALA A 108 -12.49 -26.76 8.48
N ARG A 109 -13.62 -26.46 9.12
CA ARG A 109 -14.74 -27.40 9.22
C ARG A 109 -15.58 -27.47 7.96
N ALA A 110 -15.69 -26.37 7.21
CA ALA A 110 -16.51 -26.28 6.01
C ALA A 110 -15.82 -26.81 4.75
N LEU A 111 -14.49 -26.83 4.73
CA LEU A 111 -13.72 -27.25 3.57
C LEU A 111 -13.52 -28.77 3.53
N ASP A 112 -13.80 -29.36 2.37
CA ASP A 112 -13.46 -30.76 2.10
C ASP A 112 -11.96 -30.88 1.76
N LEU A 113 -11.28 -31.77 2.48
CA LEU A 113 -9.85 -32.01 2.26
C LEU A 113 -9.60 -32.63 0.88
N ALA A 114 -10.54 -33.44 0.37
CA ALA A 114 -10.44 -34.05 -0.95
C ALA A 114 -10.45 -32.99 -2.07
N ASP A 115 -11.15 -31.87 -1.86
CA ASP A 115 -11.18 -30.76 -2.81
C ASP A 115 -9.87 -29.97 -2.84
N MET A 116 -9.21 -29.82 -1.68
CA MET A 116 -7.93 -29.11 -1.56
C MET A 116 -6.74 -29.98 -2.00
N ALA A 117 -6.79 -31.28 -1.70
CA ALA A 117 -5.68 -32.21 -1.84
C ALA A 117 -5.81 -33.14 -3.06
N ARG A 118 -6.44 -32.67 -4.16
CA ARG A 118 -6.65 -33.45 -5.39
C ARG A 118 -5.37 -34.04 -6.00
N HIS A 119 -4.24 -33.35 -5.80
CA HIS A 119 -2.94 -33.74 -6.32
C HIS A 119 -1.89 -33.76 -5.21
N GLU A 120 -1.50 -34.95 -4.75
CA GLU A 120 -0.58 -35.14 -3.62
C GLU A 120 0.71 -34.31 -3.74
N ALA A 121 1.45 -34.46 -4.83
CA ALA A 121 2.74 -33.78 -5.00
C ALA A 121 2.62 -32.25 -4.92
N ARG A 122 1.57 -31.68 -5.54
CA ARG A 122 1.34 -30.23 -5.57
C ARG A 122 0.87 -29.70 -4.22
N PHE A 123 -0.03 -30.42 -3.58
CA PHE A 123 -0.52 -30.09 -2.25
C PHE A 123 0.62 -30.13 -1.22
N MET A 124 1.46 -31.17 -1.24
CA MET A 124 2.64 -31.28 -0.37
C MET A 124 3.64 -30.15 -0.63
N THR A 125 3.92 -29.82 -1.90
CA THR A 125 4.79 -28.69 -2.28
C THR A 125 4.26 -27.36 -1.73
N MET A 126 2.94 -27.13 -1.79
CA MET A 126 2.32 -25.96 -1.18
C MET A 126 2.51 -25.98 0.34
N LEU A 127 2.24 -27.10 1.02
CA LEU A 127 2.38 -27.17 2.47
C LEU A 127 3.82 -26.89 2.93
N GLU A 128 4.84 -27.40 2.23
CA GLU A 128 6.25 -27.11 2.51
C GLU A 128 6.61 -25.63 2.42
N ARG A 129 5.93 -24.90 1.52
CA ARG A 129 6.12 -23.45 1.34
C ARG A 129 5.65 -22.67 2.56
N PHE A 130 4.72 -23.18 3.36
CA PHE A 130 4.12 -22.45 4.48
C PHE A 130 4.40 -23.07 5.86
N TRP A 131 4.71 -24.36 5.93
CA TRP A 131 4.74 -25.11 7.18
C TRP A 131 6.02 -25.91 7.32
N VAL A 132 6.36 -26.25 8.57
CA VAL A 132 7.46 -27.16 8.89
C VAL A 132 6.88 -28.58 8.90
N LEU A 133 7.12 -29.36 7.85
CA LEU A 133 6.58 -30.72 7.73
C LEU A 133 7.54 -31.79 8.23
N ASP A 134 8.83 -31.49 8.13
CA ASP A 134 9.91 -32.38 8.52
C ASP A 134 10.44 -31.99 9.89
N ARG A 135 10.79 -32.98 10.70
CA ARG A 135 11.46 -32.75 11.98
C ARG A 135 12.90 -32.33 11.72
N GLU A 136 13.40 -31.40 12.52
CA GLU A 136 14.85 -31.20 12.59
C GLU A 136 15.46 -32.45 13.23
N GLU A 137 16.27 -33.18 12.48
CA GLU A 137 16.93 -34.39 12.97
C GLU A 137 17.98 -34.01 14.02
N SER A 138 17.82 -34.52 15.24
CA SER A 138 18.84 -34.36 16.27
C SER A 138 20.00 -35.32 16.00
N LEU A 139 21.17 -35.04 16.58
CA LEU A 139 22.31 -35.97 16.55
C LEU A 139 21.96 -37.37 17.11
N ALA A 140 20.98 -37.45 18.02
CA ALA A 140 20.49 -38.71 18.55
C ALA A 140 19.64 -39.49 17.53
N ASP A 141 18.89 -38.81 16.66
CA ASP A 141 18.07 -39.44 15.61
C ASP A 141 18.92 -40.04 14.48
N LEU A 142 20.12 -39.50 14.25
CA LEU A 142 21.11 -40.03 13.32
C LEU A 142 21.77 -41.33 13.81
N LEU A 143 21.71 -41.60 15.12
CA LEU A 143 22.25 -42.82 15.74
C LEU A 143 21.21 -43.94 15.86
N LEU A 144 19.93 -43.65 15.62
CA LEU A 144 18.86 -44.64 15.62
C LEU A 144 18.68 -45.29 14.23
N PRO A 145 18.41 -46.60 14.15
CA PRO A 145 18.03 -47.25 12.90
C PRO A 145 16.76 -46.58 12.32
N SER A 146 16.71 -46.41 11.00
CA SER A 146 15.64 -45.69 10.30
C SER A 146 14.23 -46.19 10.61
N THR A 147 14.07 -47.47 10.97
CA THR A 147 12.80 -48.11 11.35
C THR A 147 12.25 -47.67 12.70
N ASN A 148 13.08 -47.09 13.57
CA ASN A 148 12.70 -46.66 14.92
C ASN A 148 12.54 -45.15 15.05
N ARG A 149 12.69 -44.39 13.95
CA ARG A 149 12.44 -42.95 13.98
C ARG A 149 10.95 -42.69 14.07
N PRO A 150 10.48 -41.87 15.03
CA PRO A 150 9.08 -41.49 15.08
C PRO A 150 8.72 -40.71 13.80
N PRO A 151 7.56 -41.01 13.18
CA PRO A 151 7.16 -40.37 11.94
C PRO A 151 7.03 -38.84 12.09
N GLY A 152 7.47 -38.12 11.07
CA GLY A 152 7.30 -36.66 10.97
C GLY A 152 5.91 -36.28 10.46
N LEU A 153 5.55 -34.99 10.55
CA LEU A 153 4.24 -34.50 10.10
C LEU A 153 4.01 -34.80 8.61
N ARG A 154 5.04 -34.71 7.76
CA ARG A 154 4.99 -35.15 6.36
C ARG A 154 4.45 -36.58 6.21
N GLN A 155 4.98 -37.52 6.99
CA GLN A 155 4.60 -38.93 6.91
C GLN A 155 3.18 -39.14 7.44
N HIS A 156 2.77 -38.40 8.49
CA HIS A 156 1.39 -38.42 8.95
C HIS A 156 0.41 -37.91 7.90
N ILE A 157 0.73 -36.82 7.19
CA ILE A 157 -0.10 -36.31 6.09
C ILE A 157 -0.21 -37.35 4.98
N GLN A 158 0.91 -37.95 4.56
CA GLN A 158 0.90 -39.03 3.56
C GLN A 158 0.02 -40.21 3.98
N GLN A 159 0.10 -40.62 5.25
CA GLN A 159 -0.67 -41.75 5.76
C GLN A 159 -2.17 -41.43 5.90
N HIS A 160 -2.51 -40.30 6.52
CA HIS A 160 -3.88 -40.02 6.97
C HIS A 160 -4.67 -39.07 6.05
N VAL A 161 -4.03 -38.43 5.08
CA VAL A 161 -4.73 -37.61 4.07
C VAL A 161 -4.81 -38.34 2.72
N PHE A 162 -3.74 -39.03 2.32
CA PHE A 162 -3.66 -39.62 0.98
C PHE A 162 -3.89 -41.14 0.97
N ARG A 163 -3.26 -41.90 1.88
CA ARG A 163 -3.44 -43.35 1.94
C ARG A 163 -4.76 -43.75 2.61
N ASN A 164 -5.18 -43.00 3.61
CA ASN A 164 -6.42 -43.22 4.35
C ASN A 164 -7.25 -41.91 4.39
N PRO A 165 -7.92 -41.50 3.30
CA PRO A 165 -8.57 -40.18 3.20
C PRO A 165 -9.68 -39.91 4.23
N GLU A 166 -10.20 -40.94 4.89
CA GLU A 166 -11.22 -40.80 5.94
C GLU A 166 -10.62 -40.54 7.34
N ASP A 167 -9.30 -40.67 7.52
CA ASP A 167 -8.67 -40.53 8.83
C ASP A 167 -8.64 -39.06 9.30
N TRP A 168 -8.28 -38.13 8.41
CA TRP A 168 -8.13 -36.71 8.74
C TRP A 168 -9.13 -35.83 8.00
N SER A 169 -9.86 -35.03 8.76
CA SER A 169 -10.58 -33.87 8.22
C SER A 169 -9.63 -32.69 8.00
N THR A 170 -10.08 -31.68 7.26
CA THR A 170 -9.36 -30.41 7.10
C THR A 170 -9.06 -29.74 8.45
N GLU A 171 -9.98 -29.84 9.42
CA GLU A 171 -9.78 -29.32 10.80
C GLU A 171 -8.60 -30.03 11.50
N VAL A 172 -8.52 -31.36 11.39
CA VAL A 172 -7.41 -32.15 11.97
C VAL A 172 -6.08 -31.80 11.30
N LEU A 173 -6.06 -31.68 9.98
CA LEU A 173 -4.86 -31.25 9.25
C LEU A 173 -4.41 -29.85 9.71
N PHE A 174 -5.32 -28.88 9.79
CA PHE A 174 -5.00 -27.50 10.18
C PHE A 174 -4.48 -27.41 11.62
N GLU A 175 -4.99 -28.24 12.53
CA GLU A 175 -4.48 -28.33 13.89
C GLU A 175 -3.02 -28.85 13.90
N HIS A 176 -2.73 -29.93 13.18
CA HIS A 176 -1.37 -30.49 13.09
C HIS A 176 -0.37 -29.56 12.39
N LEU A 177 -0.82 -28.74 11.43
CA LEU A 177 0.00 -27.71 10.78
C LEU A 177 0.28 -26.51 11.71
N GLY A 178 -0.49 -26.34 12.79
CA GLY A 178 -0.48 -25.11 13.60
C GLY A 178 -1.15 -23.92 12.90
N ALA A 179 -2.00 -24.17 11.90
CA ALA A 179 -2.58 -23.13 11.05
C ALA A 179 -3.49 -22.15 11.82
N PHE A 180 -4.10 -22.61 12.91
CA PHE A 180 -4.94 -21.78 13.78
C PHE A 180 -4.14 -20.76 14.61
N GLU A 181 -2.86 -21.01 14.89
CA GLU A 181 -1.98 -20.10 15.65
C GLU A 181 -1.05 -19.27 14.75
N ALA A 182 -1.03 -19.56 13.45
CA ALA A 182 -0.17 -18.86 12.50
C ALA A 182 -0.48 -17.36 12.41
N GLY A 183 0.50 -16.55 12.00
CA GLY A 183 0.24 -15.14 11.67
C GLY A 183 -0.79 -15.00 10.53
N ASP A 184 -1.62 -13.95 10.58
CA ASP A 184 -2.68 -13.71 9.59
C ASP A 184 -2.14 -13.68 8.15
N ALA A 185 -0.97 -13.06 7.94
CA ALA A 185 -0.30 -13.01 6.64
C ALA A 185 0.04 -14.40 6.09
N ARG A 186 0.58 -15.29 6.93
CA ARG A 186 0.93 -16.65 6.53
C ARG A 186 -0.32 -17.43 6.17
N PHE A 187 -1.35 -17.35 7.01
CA PHE A 187 -2.61 -18.03 6.77
C PHE A 187 -3.30 -17.53 5.48
N ALA A 188 -3.33 -16.21 5.26
CA ALA A 188 -3.89 -15.61 4.04
C ALA A 188 -3.15 -16.06 2.77
N ARG A 189 -1.80 -16.06 2.80
CA ARG A 189 -0.98 -16.54 1.67
C ARG A 189 -1.14 -18.03 1.42
N PHE A 190 -1.30 -18.82 2.49
CA PHE A 190 -1.61 -20.23 2.39
C PHE A 190 -2.96 -20.46 1.69
N LEU A 191 -4.03 -19.78 2.11
CA LEU A 191 -5.34 -19.88 1.45
C LEU A 191 -5.29 -19.47 -0.03
N ALA A 192 -4.61 -18.36 -0.35
CA ALA A 192 -4.44 -17.92 -1.74
C ALA A 192 -3.64 -18.93 -2.57
N SER A 193 -2.65 -19.60 -1.98
CA SER A 193 -1.88 -20.64 -2.66
C SER A 193 -2.67 -21.94 -2.84
N ALA A 194 -3.60 -22.26 -1.95
CA ALA A 194 -4.44 -23.46 -2.05
C ALA A 194 -5.39 -23.40 -3.25
N VAL A 195 -5.78 -22.20 -3.66
CA VAL A 195 -6.67 -21.97 -4.82
C VAL A 195 -5.91 -21.61 -6.11
N SER A 196 -4.58 -21.71 -6.13
CA SER A 196 -3.78 -21.31 -7.29
C SER A 196 -3.60 -22.45 -8.29
N ALA A 197 -3.17 -22.10 -9.51
CA ALA A 197 -2.82 -23.05 -10.56
C ALA A 197 -1.63 -23.97 -10.23
N ASP A 198 -0.82 -23.61 -9.22
CA ASP A 198 0.23 -24.48 -8.70
C ASP A 198 -0.35 -25.73 -8.03
N VAL A 199 -1.57 -25.62 -7.46
CA VAL A 199 -2.23 -26.66 -6.67
C VAL A 199 -3.42 -27.27 -7.41
N LEU A 200 -4.33 -26.43 -7.91
CA LEU A 200 -5.55 -26.83 -8.61
C LEU A 200 -5.42 -26.57 -10.11
N LEU A 201 -5.48 -27.65 -10.91
CA LEU A 201 -5.14 -27.64 -12.34
C LEU A 201 -6.28 -27.23 -13.27
N ASP A 202 -7.47 -26.96 -12.74
CA ASP A 202 -8.62 -26.52 -13.53
C ASP A 202 -9.32 -25.31 -12.88
N GLU A 203 -9.71 -24.35 -13.72
CA GLU A 203 -10.40 -23.13 -13.28
C GLU A 203 -11.70 -23.42 -12.50
N PRO A 204 -12.55 -24.39 -12.89
CA PRO A 204 -13.76 -24.73 -12.14
C PRO A 204 -13.46 -25.13 -10.68
N ALA A 205 -12.44 -25.97 -10.44
CA ALA A 205 -12.04 -26.35 -9.09
C ALA A 205 -11.53 -25.16 -8.28
N GLN A 206 -10.75 -24.25 -8.89
CA GLN A 206 -10.31 -23.03 -8.22
C GLN A 206 -11.49 -22.16 -7.78
N ARG A 207 -12.42 -21.89 -8.70
CA ARG A 207 -13.61 -21.07 -8.39
C ARG A 207 -14.52 -21.74 -7.36
N HIS A 208 -14.65 -23.06 -7.40
CA HIS A 208 -15.41 -23.82 -6.41
C HIS A 208 -14.82 -23.68 -5.01
N LEU A 209 -13.52 -23.93 -4.86
CA LEU A 209 -12.84 -23.81 -3.56
C LEU A 209 -12.86 -22.37 -3.04
N VAL A 210 -12.66 -21.38 -3.92
CA VAL A 210 -12.80 -19.95 -3.58
C VAL A 210 -14.20 -19.63 -3.07
N ALA A 211 -15.26 -20.18 -3.69
CA ALA A 211 -16.63 -19.95 -3.25
C ALA A 211 -16.89 -20.51 -1.84
N GLN A 212 -16.41 -21.73 -1.56
CA GLN A 212 -16.50 -22.36 -0.23
C GLN A 212 -15.72 -21.56 0.82
N ILE A 213 -14.48 -21.15 0.51
CA ILE A 213 -13.68 -20.30 1.40
C ILE A 213 -14.42 -18.99 1.70
N ASN A 214 -14.86 -18.30 0.65
CA ASN A 214 -15.52 -16.99 0.77
C ASN A 214 -16.82 -17.05 1.58
N GLU A 215 -17.57 -18.16 1.52
CA GLU A 215 -18.74 -18.35 2.38
C GLU A 215 -18.42 -18.19 3.86
N GLN A 216 -17.29 -18.73 4.30
CA GLN A 216 -16.89 -18.69 5.72
C GLN A 216 -16.23 -17.35 6.09
N ILE A 217 -15.33 -16.86 5.24
CA ILE A 217 -14.49 -15.71 5.59
C ILE A 217 -15.19 -14.36 5.38
N ARG A 218 -16.26 -14.28 4.58
CA ARG A 218 -17.05 -13.05 4.38
C ARG A 218 -17.64 -12.50 5.67
N SER A 219 -18.01 -13.36 6.61
CA SER A 219 -18.49 -12.94 7.95
C SER A 219 -17.44 -12.15 8.73
N ALA A 220 -16.16 -12.41 8.46
CA ALA A 220 -15.03 -11.67 8.99
C ALA A 220 -14.70 -10.43 8.15
N GLY A 221 -15.53 -10.08 7.17
CA GLY A 221 -15.32 -9.00 6.21
C GLY A 221 -13.97 -9.09 5.51
N ILE A 222 -13.67 -10.26 4.96
CA ILE A 222 -12.57 -10.53 4.04
C ILE A 222 -13.08 -11.42 2.91
N GLU A 223 -12.43 -11.40 1.75
CA GLU A 223 -12.71 -12.32 0.64
C GLU A 223 -11.46 -12.61 -0.18
N LEU A 224 -11.39 -13.79 -0.79
CA LEU A 224 -10.52 -14.09 -1.90
C LEU A 224 -11.12 -13.48 -3.17
N ARG A 225 -10.46 -12.47 -3.72
CA ARG A 225 -10.85 -11.79 -4.95
C ARG A 225 -9.88 -12.15 -6.07
N GLU A 226 -10.42 -12.33 -7.27
CA GLU A 226 -9.62 -12.48 -8.48
C GLU A 226 -8.91 -11.15 -8.77
N THR A 227 -7.58 -11.17 -8.74
CA THR A 227 -6.73 -9.97 -8.93
C THR A 227 -5.89 -10.01 -10.21
N GLY A 228 -6.04 -11.06 -11.00
CA GLY A 228 -5.35 -11.21 -12.26
C GLY A 228 -5.42 -12.66 -12.74
N ALA A 229 -4.57 -12.98 -13.71
CA ALA A 229 -4.44 -14.33 -14.24
C ALA A 229 -2.96 -14.76 -14.28
N ASP A 230 -2.72 -16.07 -14.23
CA ASP A 230 -1.41 -16.70 -14.40
C ASP A 230 -1.54 -17.89 -15.35
N GLY A 231 -0.88 -17.83 -16.52
CA GLY A 231 -0.98 -18.89 -17.52
C GLY A 231 -2.41 -19.20 -18.00
N GLY A 232 -3.34 -18.24 -17.89
CA GLY A 232 -4.77 -18.41 -18.22
C GLY A 232 -5.65 -18.83 -17.04
N TYR A 233 -5.08 -19.11 -15.86
CA TYR A 233 -5.84 -19.44 -14.65
C TYR A 233 -6.04 -18.20 -13.77
N PRO A 234 -7.19 -18.07 -13.08
CA PRO A 234 -7.42 -16.95 -12.18
C PRO A 234 -6.46 -16.95 -10.98
N ARG A 235 -5.90 -15.78 -10.67
CA ARG A 235 -5.05 -15.53 -9.50
C ARG A 235 -5.86 -14.82 -8.43
N PHE A 236 -6.07 -15.49 -7.30
CA PHE A 236 -6.82 -14.93 -6.17
C PHE A 236 -5.88 -14.36 -5.11
N THR A 237 -6.28 -13.24 -4.50
CA THR A 237 -5.63 -12.73 -3.29
C THR A 237 -6.69 -12.38 -2.25
N LEU A 238 -6.32 -12.50 -0.97
CA LEU A 238 -7.23 -12.22 0.14
C LEU A 238 -7.24 -10.72 0.40
N VAL A 239 -8.42 -10.12 0.30
CA VAL A 239 -8.67 -8.69 0.49
C VAL A 239 -9.66 -8.49 1.63
N SER A 240 -9.63 -7.32 2.28
CA SER A 240 -10.64 -6.96 3.28
C SER A 240 -11.93 -6.48 2.61
N THR A 241 -13.06 -7.04 3.02
CA THR A 241 -14.43 -6.64 2.61
C THR A 241 -15.20 -5.91 3.71
N ARG A 242 -14.65 -5.77 4.94
CA ARG A 242 -15.16 -4.79 5.94
C ARG A 242 -15.18 -3.36 5.40
N LEU A 243 -14.49 -3.15 4.28
CA LEU A 243 -14.37 -1.94 3.51
C LEU A 243 -15.46 -1.76 2.44
N ALA A 244 -16.24 -2.79 2.10
CA ALA A 244 -17.32 -2.67 1.11
C ALA A 244 -18.49 -1.81 1.62
N ASP A 245 -18.72 -1.79 2.94
CA ASP A 245 -19.72 -0.92 3.56
C ASP A 245 -19.15 0.38 4.14
N ASN A 246 -17.83 0.63 4.11
CA ASN A 246 -17.35 1.90 4.67
C ASN A 246 -16.03 2.51 4.21
N ARG A 247 -15.14 1.90 3.42
CA ARG A 247 -13.98 2.65 2.90
C ARG A 247 -13.47 2.07 1.60
N ARG A 248 -13.88 2.67 0.49
CA ARG A 248 -13.07 2.64 -0.72
C ARG A 248 -11.72 3.32 -0.42
N PRO A 249 -10.60 2.93 -1.05
CA PRO A 249 -9.30 3.54 -0.81
C PRO A 249 -9.40 5.07 -0.94
N LYS A 250 -8.92 5.77 0.08
CA LYS A 250 -9.00 7.23 0.15
C LYS A 250 -7.93 7.83 -0.76
N ASN A 251 -8.33 8.33 -1.91
CA ASN A 251 -7.40 8.77 -2.94
C ASN A 251 -7.12 10.27 -2.86
N VAL A 252 -8.04 11.09 -2.35
CA VAL A 252 -7.83 12.54 -2.22
C VAL A 252 -8.46 13.08 -0.93
N ILE A 253 -7.68 13.81 -0.13
CA ILE A 253 -8.15 14.58 1.03
C ILE A 253 -8.07 16.06 0.68
N PHE A 254 -9.22 16.75 0.70
CA PHE A 254 -9.36 18.11 0.20
C PHE A 254 -10.45 18.88 0.95
N ALA A 255 -10.60 20.15 0.59
CA ALA A 255 -11.57 21.09 1.16
C ALA A 255 -11.51 21.12 2.70
N SER A 256 -10.31 21.13 3.25
CA SER A 256 -10.04 21.16 4.68
C SER A 256 -10.40 22.51 5.29
N LEU A 257 -11.18 22.54 6.37
CA LEU A 257 -11.49 23.77 7.12
C LEU A 257 -10.37 24.14 8.13
N THR A 258 -9.62 23.13 8.58
CA THR A 258 -8.49 23.25 9.52
C THR A 258 -7.39 22.32 9.08
N LYS A 259 -6.15 22.48 9.59
CA LYS A 259 -5.09 21.49 9.34
C LYS A 259 -5.53 20.12 9.89
N PRO A 260 -5.65 19.08 9.06
CA PRO A 260 -6.05 17.75 9.51
C PRO A 260 -4.85 17.01 10.11
N ASP A 261 -5.08 16.22 11.16
CA ASP A 261 -4.12 15.24 11.65
C ASP A 261 -4.35 13.93 10.89
N ILE A 262 -3.55 13.72 9.83
CA ILE A 262 -3.62 12.55 8.95
C ILE A 262 -2.55 11.55 9.37
N ARG A 263 -2.96 10.32 9.70
CA ARG A 263 -2.07 9.24 10.13
C ARG A 263 -2.24 8.05 9.21
N PHE A 264 -1.14 7.53 8.67
CA PHE A 264 -1.15 6.25 7.95
C PHE A 264 -1.24 5.10 8.95
N LEU A 265 -2.29 4.29 8.82
CA LEU A 265 -2.44 3.01 9.48
C LEU A 265 -1.85 1.88 8.61
N SER A 266 -2.06 1.93 7.28
CA SER A 266 -1.41 1.05 6.29
C SER A 266 -1.06 1.82 5.02
N ALA A 267 0.20 1.73 4.60
CA ALA A 267 0.68 2.32 3.35
C ALA A 267 0.42 1.43 2.12
N VAL A 268 0.01 0.17 2.32
CA VAL A 268 -0.32 -0.73 1.21
C VAL A 268 -1.79 -0.57 0.80
N ASP A 269 -2.66 -0.34 1.80
CA ASP A 269 -4.12 -0.31 1.65
C ASP A 269 -4.71 1.11 1.66
N ASN A 270 -3.86 2.14 1.73
CA ASN A 270 -4.24 3.55 1.86
C ASN A 270 -5.10 3.84 3.09
N ASP A 271 -4.94 3.04 4.15
CA ASP A 271 -5.66 3.26 5.37
C ASP A 271 -5.07 4.46 6.08
N ILE A 272 -5.83 5.55 6.03
CA ILE A 272 -5.54 6.77 6.74
C ILE A 272 -6.62 7.04 7.78
N GLU A 273 -6.16 7.33 8.98
CA GLU A 273 -6.96 7.91 10.05
C GLU A 273 -6.86 9.43 9.93
N ILE A 274 -8.01 10.10 9.97
CA ILE A 274 -8.07 11.55 10.10
C ILE A 274 -8.60 11.81 11.49
N VAL A 275 -7.74 12.34 12.35
CA VAL A 275 -8.08 12.66 13.74
C VAL A 275 -8.63 14.08 13.78
N GLY A 276 -9.88 14.25 14.21
CA GLY A 276 -10.54 15.55 14.27
C GLY A 276 -12.03 15.46 13.98
N ASP A 277 -12.65 16.61 13.69
CA ASP A 277 -14.06 16.72 13.31
C ASP A 277 -14.29 16.07 11.93
N PRO A 278 -15.15 15.04 11.80
CA PRO A 278 -15.45 14.39 10.53
C PRO A 278 -15.97 15.34 9.44
N GLY A 279 -16.57 16.47 9.80
CA GLY A 279 -17.06 17.48 8.84
C GLY A 279 -15.98 18.45 8.33
N SER A 280 -14.81 18.46 8.98
CA SER A 280 -13.74 19.43 8.70
C SER A 280 -13.02 19.18 7.37
N VAL A 281 -13.05 17.96 6.85
CA VAL A 281 -12.37 17.58 5.60
C VAL A 281 -13.29 16.79 4.67
N LEU A 282 -13.00 16.85 3.38
CA LEU A 282 -13.60 15.94 2.40
C LEU A 282 -12.60 14.87 2.01
N VAL A 283 -13.10 13.65 1.84
CA VAL A 283 -12.31 12.48 1.45
C VAL A 283 -12.95 11.86 0.23
N TYR A 284 -12.36 12.10 -0.94
CA TYR A 284 -12.79 11.45 -2.18
C TYR A 284 -12.27 10.01 -2.20
N ASP A 285 -13.21 9.09 -2.23
CA ASP A 285 -12.97 7.66 -2.06
C ASP A 285 -13.33 6.86 -3.32
N ARG A 286 -13.72 7.49 -4.43
CA ARG A 286 -13.94 6.75 -5.69
C ARG A 286 -12.64 6.49 -6.42
N GLU A 287 -12.68 5.49 -7.30
CA GLU A 287 -11.63 5.28 -8.28
C GLU A 287 -11.47 6.52 -9.16
N ILE A 288 -10.22 6.93 -9.38
CA ILE A 288 -9.85 8.00 -10.31
C ILE A 288 -9.60 7.33 -11.66
N THR A 289 -10.46 7.63 -12.62
CA THR A 289 -10.37 7.04 -13.96
C THR A 289 -9.24 7.68 -14.77
N GLY A 290 -8.95 7.14 -15.97
CA GLY A 290 -7.97 7.72 -16.89
C GLY A 290 -8.29 9.15 -17.36
N ASP A 291 -9.52 9.61 -17.14
CA ASP A 291 -10.00 10.97 -17.42
C ASP A 291 -9.73 11.98 -16.27
N GLY A 292 -9.19 11.51 -15.14
CA GLY A 292 -9.02 12.31 -13.93
C GLY A 292 -10.30 12.40 -13.09
N ILE A 293 -10.48 13.54 -12.38
CA ILE A 293 -11.73 13.84 -11.65
C ILE A 293 -12.39 15.04 -12.31
N ARG A 294 -13.54 14.83 -12.96
CA ARG A 294 -14.36 15.91 -13.52
C ARG A 294 -15.37 16.43 -12.50
N TRP A 295 -15.92 17.63 -12.75
CA TRP A 295 -16.94 18.18 -11.87
C TRP A 295 -18.15 17.25 -11.71
N ARG A 296 -18.63 16.64 -12.79
CA ARG A 296 -19.74 15.65 -12.74
C ARG A 296 -19.43 14.46 -11.84
N ASP A 297 -18.18 14.00 -11.79
CA ASP A 297 -17.77 12.87 -10.97
C ASP A 297 -17.83 13.25 -9.49
N LEU A 298 -17.34 14.46 -9.19
CA LEU A 298 -17.38 15.04 -7.84
C LEU A 298 -18.81 15.34 -7.39
N GLN A 299 -19.67 15.84 -8.28
CA GLN A 299 -21.08 16.09 -7.99
C GLN A 299 -21.84 14.79 -7.71
N THR A 300 -21.61 13.75 -8.52
CA THR A 300 -22.20 12.41 -8.29
C THR A 300 -21.70 11.81 -6.99
N TRP A 301 -20.40 11.97 -6.69
CA TRP A 301 -19.85 11.58 -5.39
C TRP A 301 -20.49 12.31 -4.22
N TRP A 302 -20.72 13.60 -4.35
CA TRP A 302 -21.35 14.41 -3.31
C TRP A 302 -22.81 14.02 -3.07
N GLN A 303 -23.57 13.74 -4.14
CA GLN A 303 -24.95 13.24 -4.06
C GLN A 303 -25.03 11.98 -3.22
N ASP A 304 -24.22 10.98 -3.56
CA ASP A 304 -24.27 9.69 -2.86
C ASP A 304 -23.78 9.82 -1.41
N THR A 305 -22.74 10.63 -1.16
CA THR A 305 -22.17 10.83 0.18
C THR A 305 -23.14 11.56 1.11
N GLN A 306 -23.84 12.58 0.62
CA GLN A 306 -24.78 13.38 1.40
C GLN A 306 -26.24 12.89 1.29
N LYS A 307 -26.49 11.84 0.49
CA LYS A 307 -27.82 11.31 0.18
C LYS A 307 -28.77 12.39 -0.38
N ILE A 308 -28.25 13.23 -1.27
CA ILE A 308 -29.02 14.30 -1.95
C ILE A 308 -29.56 13.72 -3.26
N ALA A 309 -30.89 13.78 -3.44
CA ALA A 309 -31.55 13.27 -4.65
C ALA A 309 -31.62 14.29 -5.79
N ASP A 310 -31.63 15.59 -5.49
CA ASP A 310 -31.72 16.66 -6.48
C ASP A 310 -30.32 17.09 -6.97
N GLU A 311 -30.10 17.01 -8.28
CA GLU A 311 -28.81 17.34 -8.88
C GLU A 311 -28.43 18.82 -8.71
N ALA A 312 -29.42 19.72 -8.78
CA ALA A 312 -29.18 21.16 -8.65
C ALA A 312 -28.80 21.54 -7.21
N GLU A 313 -29.47 20.97 -6.22
CA GLU A 313 -29.12 21.07 -4.81
C GLU A 313 -27.72 20.51 -4.53
N ALA A 314 -27.39 19.35 -5.10
CA ALA A 314 -26.07 18.76 -4.93
C ALA A 314 -24.96 19.63 -5.52
N LYS A 315 -25.16 20.17 -6.74
CA LYS A 315 -24.25 21.14 -7.35
C LYS A 315 -24.03 22.35 -6.45
N LYS A 316 -25.12 22.94 -5.95
CA LYS A 316 -25.09 24.14 -5.11
C LYS A 316 -24.39 23.89 -3.77
N THR A 317 -24.74 22.82 -3.07
CA THR A 317 -24.18 22.48 -1.75
C THR A 317 -22.72 22.06 -1.85
N LEU A 318 -22.32 21.33 -2.90
CA LEU A 318 -20.92 21.02 -3.19
C LEU A 318 -20.11 22.31 -3.39
N TYR A 319 -20.55 23.18 -4.30
CA TYR A 319 -19.88 24.46 -4.55
C TYR A 319 -19.69 25.28 -3.26
N HIS A 320 -20.74 25.40 -2.44
CA HIS A 320 -20.63 26.11 -1.17
C HIS A 320 -19.68 25.43 -0.18
N ARG A 321 -19.64 24.09 -0.13
CA ARG A 321 -18.74 23.34 0.74
C ARG A 321 -17.27 23.51 0.35
N LEU A 322 -16.95 23.51 -0.95
CA LEU A 322 -15.61 23.77 -1.47
C LEU A 322 -15.21 25.23 -1.27
N ARG A 323 -16.09 26.17 -1.58
CA ARG A 323 -15.83 27.59 -1.34
C ARG A 323 -15.58 27.92 0.12
N ARG A 324 -16.27 27.25 1.04
CA ARG A 324 -16.12 27.45 2.50
C ARG A 324 -14.77 26.99 3.03
N SER A 325 -14.07 26.08 2.36
CA SER A 325 -12.73 25.64 2.81
C SER A 325 -11.64 26.67 2.54
N LEU A 326 -11.87 27.61 1.64
CA LEU A 326 -10.86 28.60 1.28
C LEU A 326 -10.53 29.52 2.48
N PRO A 327 -9.25 29.80 2.76
CA PRO A 327 -8.83 30.65 3.86
C PRO A 327 -9.46 32.04 3.77
N GLY A 328 -10.06 32.51 4.87
CA GLY A 328 -10.73 33.82 4.91
C GLY A 328 -9.79 35.00 4.63
N ASN A 329 -8.48 34.81 4.87
CA ASN A 329 -7.40 35.78 4.66
C ASN A 329 -6.72 35.67 3.28
N SER A 330 -7.24 34.85 2.35
CA SER A 330 -6.70 34.75 0.98
C SER A 330 -7.74 35.14 -0.07
N PRO A 331 -7.89 36.45 -0.37
CA PRO A 331 -8.73 36.91 -1.49
C PRO A 331 -8.33 36.27 -2.82
N GLY A 332 -7.03 36.04 -3.04
CA GLY A 332 -6.53 35.44 -4.29
C GLY A 332 -7.04 34.03 -4.53
N GLN A 333 -7.01 33.15 -3.52
CA GLN A 333 -7.58 31.80 -3.65
C GLN A 333 -9.09 31.84 -3.89
N ARG A 334 -9.80 32.75 -3.21
CA ARG A 334 -11.24 32.95 -3.46
C ARG A 334 -11.50 33.36 -4.91
N ASN A 335 -10.73 34.31 -5.43
CA ASN A 335 -10.84 34.76 -6.81
C ASN A 335 -10.54 33.61 -7.80
N VAL A 336 -9.48 32.83 -7.60
CA VAL A 336 -9.18 31.66 -8.45
C VAL A 336 -10.35 30.68 -8.49
N PHE A 337 -10.88 30.30 -7.32
CA PHE A 337 -11.98 29.33 -7.24
C PHE A 337 -13.26 29.86 -7.89
N GLU A 338 -13.67 31.09 -7.56
CA GLU A 338 -14.90 31.69 -8.08
C GLU A 338 -14.81 31.93 -9.59
N LEU A 339 -13.67 32.44 -10.08
CA LEU A 339 -13.46 32.72 -11.50
C LEU A 339 -13.29 31.44 -12.32
N TYR A 340 -12.70 30.37 -11.78
CA TYR A 340 -12.65 29.07 -12.47
C TYR A 340 -14.05 28.60 -12.86
N HIS A 341 -14.99 28.63 -11.91
CA HIS A 341 -16.38 28.25 -12.16
C HIS A 341 -17.12 29.27 -13.04
N HIS A 342 -16.86 30.57 -12.86
CA HIS A 342 -17.52 31.62 -13.64
C HIS A 342 -17.09 31.64 -15.11
N ILE A 343 -15.79 31.51 -15.38
CA ILE A 343 -15.22 31.54 -16.74
C ILE A 343 -15.64 30.29 -17.52
N LEU A 344 -15.57 29.11 -16.89
CA LEU A 344 -15.92 27.85 -17.55
C LEU A 344 -17.44 27.62 -17.66
N GLY A 345 -18.24 28.35 -16.87
CA GLY A 345 -19.70 28.36 -16.98
C GLY A 345 -20.31 26.95 -16.95
N SER A 346 -21.14 26.62 -17.95
CA SER A 346 -21.75 25.28 -18.06
C SER A 346 -20.75 24.20 -18.47
N ALA A 347 -19.67 24.54 -19.18
CA ALA A 347 -18.67 23.58 -19.62
C ALA A 347 -17.91 22.94 -18.46
N VAL A 348 -17.88 23.59 -17.28
CA VAL A 348 -17.23 23.06 -16.07
C VAL A 348 -17.71 21.65 -15.72
N TYR A 349 -18.95 21.29 -16.06
CA TYR A 349 -19.55 20.00 -15.74
C TYR A 349 -18.72 18.81 -16.26
N ASP A 350 -18.19 18.92 -17.48
CA ASP A 350 -17.38 17.90 -18.13
C ASP A 350 -15.87 18.15 -18.03
N LEU A 351 -15.47 19.25 -17.39
CA LEU A 351 -14.08 19.63 -17.18
C LEU A 351 -13.57 19.17 -15.81
N PRO A 352 -12.23 19.15 -15.62
CA PRO A 352 -11.61 18.80 -14.35
C PRO A 352 -12.17 19.59 -13.17
N ALA A 353 -12.40 18.92 -12.03
CA ALA A 353 -12.84 19.56 -10.81
C ALA A 353 -11.66 20.26 -10.12
N LEU A 354 -11.80 21.55 -9.81
CA LEU A 354 -10.82 22.30 -9.04
C LEU A 354 -10.97 21.95 -7.55
N LEU A 355 -10.06 21.13 -7.02
CA LEU A 355 -10.10 20.68 -5.63
C LEU A 355 -9.30 21.64 -4.73
N PRO A 356 -9.94 22.36 -3.80
CA PRO A 356 -9.23 23.29 -2.90
C PRO A 356 -8.60 22.59 -1.71
N GLU A 357 -7.57 23.19 -1.11
CA GLU A 357 -7.03 22.84 0.21
C GLU A 357 -6.70 21.35 0.36
N VAL A 358 -5.85 20.85 -0.54
CA VAL A 358 -5.53 19.42 -0.67
C VAL A 358 -4.34 19.04 0.21
N TRP A 359 -4.53 18.03 1.06
CA TRP A 359 -3.51 17.56 2.00
C TRP A 359 -2.86 16.25 1.61
N LEU A 360 -3.60 15.42 0.88
CA LEU A 360 -3.12 14.14 0.43
C LEU A 360 -3.78 13.81 -0.89
N HIS A 361 -2.98 13.40 -1.84
CA HIS A 361 -3.42 12.57 -2.95
C HIS A 361 -2.61 11.28 -2.89
N TRP A 362 -3.29 10.14 -2.93
CA TRP A 362 -2.61 8.85 -2.99
C TRP A 362 -2.23 8.52 -4.43
N ASP A 363 -0.92 8.42 -4.68
CA ASP A 363 -0.40 7.83 -5.90
C ASP A 363 0.50 6.64 -5.60
N HIS A 364 0.08 5.47 -6.07
CA HIS A 364 0.85 4.24 -5.96
C HIS A 364 2.25 4.35 -6.56
N LYS A 365 2.48 5.17 -7.59
CA LYS A 365 3.83 5.37 -8.17
C LYS A 365 4.70 6.18 -7.21
N THR A 366 4.25 7.36 -6.77
CA THR A 366 4.99 8.20 -5.80
C THR A 366 5.30 7.45 -4.50
N VAL A 367 4.37 6.65 -3.98
CA VAL A 367 4.56 5.88 -2.74
C VAL A 367 5.61 4.78 -2.92
N ARG A 368 5.55 4.04 -4.03
CA ARG A 368 6.53 2.99 -4.34
C ARG A 368 7.95 3.54 -4.44
N GLU A 369 8.10 4.74 -4.98
CA GLU A 369 9.41 5.34 -5.20
C GLU A 369 9.99 6.03 -3.96
N ARG A 370 9.15 6.64 -3.11
CA ARG A 370 9.62 7.60 -2.09
C ARG A 370 9.01 7.44 -0.70
N GLY A 371 8.13 6.46 -0.49
CA GLY A 371 7.49 6.16 0.80
C GLY A 371 6.31 7.07 1.17
N PRO A 372 5.45 6.63 2.09
CA PRO A 372 4.17 7.30 2.42
C PRO A 372 4.35 8.64 3.14
N GLU A 373 5.43 8.83 3.92
CA GLU A 373 5.69 10.07 4.65
C GLU A 373 5.99 11.27 3.74
N ALA A 374 6.44 11.04 2.51
CA ALA A 374 6.66 12.12 1.56
C ALA A 374 5.36 12.88 1.29
N LEU A 375 4.22 12.19 1.24
CA LEU A 375 2.93 12.77 0.85
C LEU A 375 2.28 13.65 1.93
N LEU A 376 2.73 13.60 3.19
CA LEU A 376 2.05 14.23 4.34
C LEU A 376 2.50 15.66 4.65
N ARG A 377 3.53 16.17 3.96
CA ARG A 377 4.30 17.34 4.45
C ARG A 377 3.91 18.68 3.82
N SER A 378 2.97 18.72 2.87
CA SER A 378 2.58 19.98 2.23
C SER A 378 1.11 19.98 1.81
N ARG A 379 0.40 21.04 2.20
CA ARG A 379 -0.93 21.36 1.70
C ARG A 379 -0.77 22.09 0.37
N MET A 380 -1.52 21.68 -0.65
CA MET A 380 -1.63 22.36 -1.94
C MET A 380 -2.88 23.24 -1.93
N ASP A 381 -2.78 24.47 -2.44
CA ASP A 381 -3.93 25.38 -2.49
C ASP A 381 -5.04 24.85 -3.41
N PHE A 382 -4.68 24.41 -4.63
CA PHE A 382 -5.59 23.72 -5.54
C PHE A 382 -4.94 22.57 -6.30
N LEU A 383 -5.70 21.50 -6.52
CA LEU A 383 -5.31 20.36 -7.35
C LEU A 383 -6.32 20.12 -8.48
N LEU A 384 -5.80 19.88 -9.67
CA LEU A 384 -6.53 19.33 -10.82
C LEU A 384 -5.95 17.95 -11.16
N LEU A 385 -6.82 16.95 -11.21
CA LEU A 385 -6.50 15.63 -11.72
C LEU A 385 -7.05 15.51 -13.13
N LEU A 386 -6.14 15.54 -14.11
CA LEU A 386 -6.43 15.65 -15.54
C LEU A 386 -6.34 14.27 -16.21
N PRO A 387 -6.79 14.16 -17.48
CA PRO A 387 -6.58 12.97 -18.28
C PRO A 387 -5.12 12.54 -18.39
N HIS A 388 -4.89 11.27 -18.74
CA HIS A 388 -3.56 10.69 -18.92
C HIS A 388 -2.69 10.68 -17.65
N GLY A 389 -3.31 10.80 -16.48
CA GLY A 389 -2.63 10.82 -15.18
C GLY A 389 -1.86 12.10 -14.88
N GLN A 390 -2.14 13.18 -15.62
CA GLN A 390 -1.53 14.50 -15.42
C GLN A 390 -2.08 15.17 -14.16
N ARG A 391 -1.19 15.82 -13.39
CA ARG A 391 -1.53 16.42 -12.09
C ARG A 391 -1.06 17.85 -12.08
N VAL A 392 -2.00 18.78 -11.95
CA VAL A 392 -1.69 20.20 -11.96
C VAL A 392 -2.01 20.80 -10.60
N VAL A 393 -1.02 21.45 -10.00
CA VAL A 393 -1.17 22.23 -8.76
C VAL A 393 -1.20 23.71 -9.13
N LEU A 394 -2.21 24.42 -8.62
CA LEU A 394 -2.26 25.88 -8.68
C LEU A 394 -2.01 26.43 -7.28
N GLU A 395 -0.91 27.15 -7.08
CA GLU A 395 -0.57 27.78 -5.80
C GLU A 395 -0.82 29.28 -5.85
N VAL A 396 -1.33 29.85 -4.76
CA VAL A 396 -1.54 31.29 -4.63
C VAL A 396 -0.56 31.83 -3.59
N ASP A 397 0.46 32.54 -4.08
CA ASP A 397 1.48 33.10 -3.21
C ASP A 397 0.96 34.37 -2.52
N GLY A 398 1.07 34.41 -1.20
CA GLY A 398 0.86 35.64 -0.42
C GLY A 398 2.18 36.28 -0.02
N SER A 399 2.16 37.56 0.35
CA SER A 399 3.35 38.30 0.77
C SER A 399 4.10 37.59 1.91
N GLN A 400 3.36 36.94 2.82
CA GLN A 400 3.91 36.18 3.95
C GLN A 400 4.83 35.00 3.55
N HIS A 401 4.77 34.53 2.29
CA HIS A 401 5.60 33.45 1.78
C HIS A 401 7.05 33.86 1.48
N TYR A 402 7.32 35.15 1.37
CA TYR A 402 8.66 35.68 1.07
C TYR A 402 9.02 36.89 1.92
N THR A 403 8.28 37.13 3.01
CA THR A 403 8.51 38.23 3.94
C THR A 403 8.41 37.78 5.40
N ARG A 404 9.09 38.49 6.29
CA ARG A 404 8.95 38.41 7.75
C ARG A 404 8.36 39.71 8.29
N ASP A 405 8.14 39.76 9.59
CA ASP A 405 7.57 40.92 10.30
C ASP A 405 6.23 41.36 9.68
N ASP A 406 5.32 40.40 9.53
CA ASP A 406 3.95 40.60 9.01
C ASP A 406 3.89 41.27 7.63
N GLY A 407 4.72 40.82 6.69
CA GLY A 407 4.70 41.34 5.31
C GLY A 407 5.71 42.44 5.02
N GLN A 408 6.42 42.96 6.02
CA GLN A 408 7.16 44.21 5.89
C GLN A 408 8.58 44.04 5.34
N VAL A 409 9.25 42.93 5.61
CA VAL A 409 10.67 42.75 5.28
C VAL A 409 10.85 41.51 4.42
N PRO A 410 11.45 41.60 3.22
CA PRO A 410 11.78 40.43 2.41
C PRO A 410 12.62 39.41 3.19
N ASP A 411 12.27 38.13 3.04
CA ASP A 411 12.92 37.01 3.71
C ASP A 411 13.38 35.98 2.67
N SER A 412 14.67 36.05 2.33
CA SER A 412 15.30 35.16 1.36
C SER A 412 15.27 33.68 1.77
N TYR A 413 15.19 33.38 3.07
CA TYR A 413 15.12 32.01 3.55
C TYR A 413 13.74 31.42 3.25
N LYS A 414 12.67 32.15 3.58
CA LYS A 414 11.30 31.74 3.22
C LYS A 414 11.11 31.58 1.71
N TYR A 415 11.70 32.48 0.93
CA TYR A 415 11.71 32.35 -0.53
C TYR A 415 12.42 31.05 -0.97
N ALA A 416 13.58 30.73 -0.40
CA ALA A 416 14.30 29.50 -0.73
C ALA A 416 13.49 28.23 -0.37
N GLU A 417 12.79 28.22 0.77
CA GLU A 417 11.87 27.14 1.17
C GLU A 417 10.71 26.99 0.18
N LEU A 418 10.10 28.10 -0.25
CA LEU A 418 9.01 28.09 -1.23
C LEU A 418 9.46 27.45 -2.56
N VAL A 419 10.59 27.88 -3.12
CA VAL A 419 11.10 27.31 -4.37
C VAL A 419 11.59 25.87 -4.17
N ALA A 420 12.03 25.49 -2.97
CA ALA A 420 12.32 24.08 -2.66
C ALA A 420 11.06 23.21 -2.68
N GLY A 421 9.95 23.68 -2.10
CA GLY A 421 8.66 23.01 -2.16
C GLY A 421 8.15 22.84 -3.59
N ASP A 422 8.32 23.86 -4.44
CA ASP A 422 8.00 23.77 -5.88
C ASP A 422 8.77 22.64 -6.58
N ARG A 423 10.08 22.58 -6.38
CA ARG A 423 10.92 21.50 -6.95
C ARG A 423 10.51 20.14 -6.41
N GLU A 424 10.17 20.05 -5.13
CA GLU A 424 9.74 18.81 -4.52
C GLU A 424 8.44 18.28 -5.11
N LEU A 425 7.44 19.15 -5.34
CA LEU A 425 6.20 18.80 -6.04
C LEU A 425 6.48 18.34 -7.48
N LYS A 426 7.32 19.07 -8.23
CA LYS A 426 7.68 18.69 -9.59
C LYS A 426 8.38 17.33 -9.65
N LEU A 427 9.31 17.06 -8.74
CA LEU A 427 9.98 15.77 -8.61
C LEU A 427 9.03 14.63 -8.22
N ARG A 428 7.82 14.93 -7.73
CA ARG A 428 6.75 13.97 -7.44
C ARG A 428 5.74 13.81 -8.60
N GLY A 429 6.02 14.42 -9.76
CA GLY A 429 5.19 14.30 -10.95
C GLY A 429 4.00 15.26 -11.01
N TYR A 430 4.08 16.39 -10.29
CA TYR A 430 3.11 17.48 -10.42
C TYR A 430 3.65 18.58 -11.32
N GLU A 431 2.75 19.16 -12.11
CA GLU A 431 2.98 20.41 -12.82
C GLU A 431 2.48 21.55 -11.93
N VAL A 432 3.37 22.44 -11.52
CA VAL A 432 3.06 23.51 -10.55
C VAL A 432 3.03 24.86 -11.26
N PHE A 433 1.90 25.55 -11.14
CA PHE A 433 1.73 26.94 -11.58
C PHE A 433 1.47 27.81 -10.35
N ARG A 434 2.35 28.80 -10.12
CA ARG A 434 2.22 29.74 -9.01
C ARG A 434 1.72 31.08 -9.52
N PHE A 435 0.78 31.65 -8.79
CA PHE A 435 0.24 32.99 -9.03
C PHE A 435 0.61 33.91 -7.88
N GLY A 436 1.17 35.06 -8.20
CA GLY A 436 1.55 36.07 -7.22
C GLY A 436 0.35 36.77 -6.59
N HIS A 437 0.54 37.26 -5.37
CA HIS A 437 -0.48 37.99 -4.60
C HIS A 437 -1.14 39.12 -5.42
N ASP A 438 -0.33 39.95 -6.07
CA ASP A 438 -0.80 41.12 -6.81
C ASP A 438 -1.53 40.77 -8.12
N GLU A 439 -1.31 39.57 -8.65
CA GLU A 439 -2.01 39.07 -9.83
C GLU A 439 -3.46 38.69 -9.51
N LEU A 440 -3.69 38.17 -8.28
CA LEU A 440 -4.97 37.59 -7.89
C LEU A 440 -5.77 38.41 -6.87
N ARG A 441 -5.18 39.40 -6.20
CA ARG A 441 -5.89 40.18 -5.14
C ARG A 441 -7.08 40.97 -5.66
N ASP A 442 -7.02 41.44 -6.90
CA ASP A 442 -8.09 42.19 -7.58
C ASP A 442 -8.86 41.27 -8.53
N ALA A 443 -10.20 41.27 -8.44
CA ALA A 443 -11.02 40.32 -9.16
C ALA A 443 -11.03 40.53 -10.68
N GLU A 444 -11.01 41.78 -11.15
CA GLU A 444 -10.99 42.10 -12.59
C GLU A 444 -9.65 41.74 -13.21
N ARG A 445 -8.54 42.04 -12.54
CA ARG A 445 -7.21 41.63 -12.96
C ARG A 445 -7.06 40.10 -12.98
N ALA A 446 -7.51 39.42 -11.92
CA ALA A 446 -7.49 37.97 -11.82
C ALA A 446 -8.32 37.33 -12.94
N ARG A 447 -9.46 37.94 -13.30
CA ARG A 447 -10.32 37.46 -14.38
C ARG A 447 -9.61 37.48 -15.72
N LEU A 448 -8.97 38.59 -16.09
CA LEU A 448 -8.25 38.71 -17.36
C LEU A 448 -7.14 37.66 -17.45
N LEU A 449 -6.38 37.47 -16.37
CA LEU A 449 -5.32 36.47 -16.28
C LEU A 449 -5.86 35.04 -16.47
N LEU A 450 -6.92 34.66 -15.74
CA LEU A 450 -7.46 33.31 -15.78
C LEU A 450 -8.20 33.01 -17.09
N GLN A 451 -8.76 34.02 -17.76
CA GLN A 451 -9.37 33.89 -19.09
C GLN A 451 -8.35 33.49 -20.15
N GLU A 452 -7.10 33.95 -20.03
CA GLU A 452 -6.00 33.54 -20.92
C GLU A 452 -5.38 32.21 -20.47
N PHE A 453 -5.14 32.06 -19.17
CA PHE A 453 -4.42 30.91 -18.62
C PHE A 453 -5.18 29.59 -18.75
N LEU A 454 -6.49 29.54 -18.42
CA LEU A 454 -7.23 28.28 -18.37
C LEU A 454 -7.34 27.58 -19.74
N PRO A 455 -7.66 28.27 -20.86
CA PRO A 455 -7.62 27.66 -22.18
C PRO A 455 -6.24 27.14 -22.56
N ALA A 456 -5.17 27.91 -22.28
CA ALA A 456 -3.80 27.50 -22.58
C ALA A 456 -3.39 26.26 -21.75
N LEU A 457 -3.78 26.21 -20.48
CA LEU A 457 -3.55 25.06 -19.60
C LEU A 457 -4.25 23.81 -20.16
N PHE A 458 -5.53 23.90 -20.47
CA PHE A 458 -6.32 22.77 -20.98
C PHE A 458 -5.86 22.32 -22.36
N GLN A 459 -5.44 23.24 -23.23
CA GLN A 459 -4.82 22.90 -24.51
C GLN A 459 -3.51 22.14 -24.32
N ARG A 460 -2.63 22.59 -23.41
CA ARG A 460 -1.34 21.94 -23.12
C ARG A 460 -1.50 20.50 -22.65
N PHE A 461 -2.53 20.24 -21.85
CA PHE A 461 -2.78 18.92 -21.24
C PHE A 461 -3.88 18.11 -21.95
N GLU A 462 -4.26 18.50 -23.17
CA GLU A 462 -5.22 17.78 -24.02
C GLU A 462 -6.58 17.53 -23.31
N VAL A 463 -7.01 18.48 -22.48
CA VAL A 463 -8.29 18.40 -21.76
C VAL A 463 -9.42 18.69 -22.74
N ASN A 464 -10.01 17.63 -23.28
CA ASN A 464 -11.12 17.70 -24.21
C ASN A 464 -12.46 17.87 -23.47
N GLY A 465 -12.76 19.08 -23.03
CA GLY A 465 -14.15 19.52 -22.87
C GLY A 465 -14.53 20.26 -24.14
N ARG A 466 -15.68 19.98 -24.77
CA ARG A 466 -16.12 20.75 -25.94
C ARG A 466 -16.27 22.23 -25.55
N THR A 467 -15.26 23.03 -25.79
CA THR A 467 -15.39 24.47 -26.04
C THR A 467 -15.73 24.61 -27.52
N SER A 468 -17.00 24.37 -27.84
CA SER A 468 -17.63 24.94 -29.04
C SER A 468 -18.25 26.27 -28.69
#